data_AF-A0A5D2ZUR5-F1
#
_entry.id   AF-A0A5D2ZUR5-F1
#
_cell.length_a   1.000
_cell.length_b   1.000
_cell.length_c   1.000
_cell.angle_alpha   90.00
_cell.angle_beta   90.00
_cell.angle_gamma   90.00
#
_symmetry.space_group_name_H-M   'P 1'
#
loop_
_entity.id
_entity.type
_entity.pdbx_description
1 polymer ?
#
loop_
_entity_poly.entity_id
_entity_poly.type
_entity_poly.pdbx_seq_one_letter_code
_entity_poly.pdbx_strand_id
1 'polypeptide(L)'
;MDSGIWQSFRFNLEEIETATQYFSESNLLGKSNFAATYKGFLRDGSAVVIKSISKTSCKSDDSEFLKGLNVLASLKHENVVRLRGFCCSKARGGCFLVYDFIPNENLLQYLDVKDGDGTVVDWSTRVSIVKGIAKGIAYLHEYKVNKPSLVHQNISAEKVLVDHRFNPLLSDSGLHNILTIDIVFGSLKASAAMGYLAPEYANMGRFGVTIIVLFAYV
;
A
#
# COMPACT_ATOMS: atom_id res chain seq x y z
N MET A 1 26.81 5.27 -6.63
CA MET A 1 26.44 6.13 -5.49
C MET A 1 25.10 5.60 -5.02
N ASP A 2 24.95 5.06 -3.80
CA ASP A 2 23.64 4.73 -3.17
C ASP A 2 23.73 3.91 -1.85
N SER A 3 24.92 3.54 -1.36
CA SER A 3 25.03 2.73 -0.13
C SER A 3 24.55 3.44 1.15
N GLY A 4 24.65 4.78 1.21
CA GLY A 4 24.27 5.57 2.39
C GLY A 4 22.76 5.79 2.55
N ILE A 5 22.02 5.92 1.45
CA ILE A 5 20.55 6.13 1.50
C ILE A 5 19.87 4.90 2.11
N TRP A 6 20.30 3.71 1.69
CA TRP A 6 19.74 2.46 2.20
C TRP A 6 20.06 2.20 3.68
N GLN A 7 21.19 2.69 4.20
CA GLN A 7 21.48 2.53 5.63
C GLN A 7 20.47 3.27 6.49
N SER A 8 20.01 4.45 6.06
CA SER A 8 18.99 5.22 6.78
C SER A 8 17.56 4.66 6.65
N PHE A 9 17.32 3.80 5.65
CA PHE A 9 16.00 3.23 5.34
C PHE A 9 15.84 1.78 5.84
N ARG A 10 16.90 1.17 6.35
CA ARG A 10 16.90 -0.20 6.84
C ARG A 10 16.66 -0.24 8.33
N PHE A 11 15.60 -0.93 8.70
CA PHE A 11 15.36 -1.39 10.06
C PHE A 11 16.08 -2.73 10.27
N ASN A 12 16.55 -2.97 11.49
CA ASN A 12 16.98 -4.30 11.89
C ASN A 12 15.79 -5.13 12.39
N LEU A 13 15.98 -6.45 12.50
CA LEU A 13 14.89 -7.35 12.86
C LEU A 13 14.37 -7.10 14.28
N GLU A 14 15.25 -6.80 15.23
CA GLU A 14 14.89 -6.53 16.62
C GLU A 14 13.98 -5.31 16.75
N GLU A 15 14.21 -4.27 15.94
CA GLU A 15 13.32 -3.10 15.87
C GLU A 15 11.92 -3.48 15.38
N ILE A 16 11.82 -4.33 14.36
CA ILE A 16 10.54 -4.81 13.82
C ILE A 16 9.82 -5.69 14.85
N GLU A 17 10.53 -6.61 15.47
CA GLU A 17 9.97 -7.49 16.50
C GLU A 17 9.49 -6.69 17.70
N THR A 18 10.31 -5.79 18.22
CA THR A 18 9.92 -4.93 19.35
C THR A 18 8.72 -4.08 18.99
N ALA A 19 8.72 -3.45 17.81
CA ALA A 19 7.64 -2.56 17.38
C ALA A 19 6.29 -3.28 17.24
N THR A 20 6.31 -4.54 16.81
CA THR A 20 5.10 -5.38 16.67
C THR A 20 4.75 -6.17 17.94
N GLN A 21 5.50 -6.00 19.04
CA GLN A 21 5.43 -6.85 20.22
C GLN A 21 5.57 -8.34 19.87
N TYR A 22 6.62 -8.65 19.12
CA TYR A 22 6.97 -9.97 18.59
C TYR A 22 5.90 -10.57 17.68
N PHE A 23 5.32 -9.74 16.80
CA PHE A 23 4.22 -10.12 15.90
C PHE A 23 2.99 -10.63 16.66
N SER A 24 2.64 -9.96 17.76
CA SER A 24 1.47 -10.30 18.57
C SER A 24 0.18 -10.24 17.72
N GLU A 25 -0.67 -11.26 17.87
CA GLU A 25 -1.98 -11.32 17.20
C GLU A 25 -2.88 -10.13 17.58
N SER A 26 -2.72 -9.56 18.78
CA SER A 26 -3.43 -8.34 19.19
C SER A 26 -3.10 -7.11 18.34
N ASN A 27 -1.95 -7.13 17.64
CA ASN A 27 -1.52 -6.07 16.74
C ASN A 27 -1.82 -6.40 15.27
N LEU A 28 -2.40 -7.56 14.94
CA LEU A 28 -2.71 -7.94 13.57
C LEU A 28 -3.89 -7.11 13.04
N LEU A 29 -3.63 -6.31 12.01
CA LEU A 29 -4.63 -5.50 11.32
C LEU A 29 -5.28 -6.25 10.15
N GLY A 30 -4.56 -7.21 9.55
CA GLY A 30 -5.08 -7.99 8.44
C GLY A 30 -4.08 -8.98 7.90
N LYS A 31 -4.60 -10.05 7.29
CA LYS A 31 -3.81 -11.15 6.75
C LYS A 31 -4.32 -11.56 5.38
N SER A 32 -3.40 -11.80 4.46
CA SER A 32 -3.63 -12.36 3.15
C SER A 32 -2.76 -13.61 2.96
N ASN A 33 -2.92 -14.28 1.82
CA ASN A 33 -2.15 -15.48 1.49
C ASN A 33 -0.63 -15.24 1.35
N PHE A 34 -0.20 -13.98 1.20
CA PHE A 34 1.21 -13.62 0.97
C PHE A 34 1.77 -12.61 1.98
N ALA A 35 0.91 -11.98 2.77
CA ALA A 35 1.33 -10.96 3.72
C ALA A 35 0.47 -10.93 4.99
N ALA A 36 1.07 -10.48 6.09
CA ALA A 36 0.38 -10.10 7.31
C ALA A 36 0.74 -8.66 7.64
N THR A 37 -0.24 -7.89 8.11
CA THR A 37 -0.09 -6.45 8.37
C THR A 37 -0.33 -6.22 9.85
N TYR A 38 0.66 -5.65 10.53
CA TYR A 38 0.62 -5.40 11.96
C TYR A 38 0.66 -3.91 12.25
N LYS A 39 -0.04 -3.47 13.29
CA LYS A 39 0.21 -2.19 13.93
C LYS A 39 1.48 -2.32 14.78
N GLY A 40 2.22 -1.23 14.90
CA GLY A 40 3.38 -1.19 15.79
C GLY A 40 3.75 0.21 16.23
N PHE A 41 4.70 0.27 17.15
CA PHE A 41 5.28 1.52 17.64
C PHE A 41 6.80 1.44 17.57
N LEU A 42 7.42 2.37 16.83
CA LEU A 42 8.88 2.47 16.80
C LEU A 42 9.42 3.00 18.14
N ARG A 43 10.75 2.90 18.36
CA ARG A 43 11.41 3.34 19.60
C ARG A 43 11.21 4.83 19.91
N ASP A 44 10.99 5.65 18.89
CA ASP A 44 10.69 7.09 19.01
C ASP A 44 9.22 7.37 19.38
N GLY A 45 8.39 6.34 19.56
CA GLY A 45 6.96 6.43 19.83
C GLY A 45 6.08 6.59 18.59
N SER A 46 6.67 6.67 17.39
CA SER A 46 5.91 6.77 16.14
C SER A 46 5.05 5.52 15.92
N ALA A 47 3.74 5.71 15.73
CA ALA A 47 2.85 4.64 15.28
C ALA A 47 3.12 4.29 13.80
N VAL A 48 3.24 2.99 13.51
CA VAL A 48 3.54 2.48 12.18
C VAL A 48 2.66 1.29 11.81
N VAL A 49 2.57 1.02 10.51
CA VAL A 49 2.08 -0.23 9.95
C VAL A 49 3.26 -1.03 9.42
N ILE A 50 3.37 -2.29 9.84
CA ILE A 50 4.42 -3.21 9.43
C ILE A 50 3.79 -4.32 8.59
N LYS A 51 4.08 -4.30 7.29
CA LYS A 51 3.61 -5.32 6.35
C LYS A 51 4.68 -6.39 6.16
N SER A 52 4.45 -7.55 6.74
CA SER A 52 5.28 -8.75 6.63
C SER A 52 4.90 -9.52 5.37
N ILE A 53 5.82 -9.66 4.42
CA ILE A 53 5.65 -10.37 3.16
C ILE A 53 6.56 -11.60 3.17
N SER A 54 6.02 -12.77 2.84
CA SER A 54 6.82 -13.99 2.73
C SER A 54 7.93 -13.83 1.69
N LYS A 55 9.13 -14.36 1.95
CA LYS A 55 10.22 -14.33 0.98
C LYS A 55 9.87 -15.07 -0.31
N THR A 56 9.04 -16.12 -0.25
CA THR A 56 8.56 -16.86 -1.44
C THR A 56 7.59 -16.05 -2.30
N SER A 57 6.96 -15.03 -1.72
CA SER A 57 6.07 -14.10 -2.43
C SER A 57 6.80 -12.90 -3.02
N CYS A 58 8.07 -12.71 -2.66
CA CYS A 58 8.93 -11.68 -3.22
C CYS A 58 9.65 -12.20 -4.48
N LYS A 59 10.06 -11.28 -5.36
CA LYS A 59 10.94 -11.61 -6.50
C LYS A 59 12.20 -12.33 -6.00
N SER A 60 12.58 -13.40 -6.72
CA SER A 60 13.75 -14.21 -6.42
C SER A 60 15.06 -13.55 -6.84
N ASP A 61 15.05 -12.77 -7.92
CA ASP A 61 16.19 -11.97 -8.35
C ASP A 61 16.36 -10.74 -7.44
N ASP A 62 17.48 -10.70 -6.71
CA ASP A 62 17.75 -9.65 -5.74
C ASP A 62 17.91 -8.27 -6.40
N SER A 63 18.39 -8.21 -7.65
CA SER A 63 18.55 -6.94 -8.38
C SER A 63 17.20 -6.35 -8.75
N GLU A 64 16.28 -7.16 -9.28
CA GLU A 64 14.91 -6.75 -9.55
C GLU A 64 14.14 -6.38 -8.28
N PHE A 65 14.33 -7.15 -7.21
CA PHE A 65 13.71 -6.86 -5.91
C PHE A 65 14.18 -5.51 -5.36
N LEU A 66 15.49 -5.24 -5.39
CA LEU A 66 16.05 -3.95 -4.95
C LEU A 66 15.62 -2.78 -5.85
N LYS A 67 15.53 -2.98 -7.16
CA LYS A 67 14.95 -1.99 -8.08
C LYS A 67 13.50 -1.69 -7.73
N GLY A 68 12.70 -2.71 -7.42
CA GLY A 68 11.33 -2.54 -6.96
C GLY A 68 11.25 -1.76 -5.66
N LEU A 69 12.04 -2.13 -4.65
CA LEU A 69 12.10 -1.40 -3.38
C LEU A 69 12.50 0.07 -3.57
N ASN A 70 13.43 0.36 -4.49
CA ASN A 70 13.80 1.74 -4.85
C ASN A 70 12.59 2.52 -5.38
N VAL A 71 11.75 1.90 -6.22
CA VAL A 71 10.51 2.54 -6.68
C VAL A 71 9.62 2.89 -5.48
N LEU A 72 9.35 1.95 -4.57
CA LEU A 72 8.52 2.22 -3.39
C LEU A 72 9.11 3.34 -2.51
N ALA A 73 10.42 3.30 -2.24
CA ALA A 73 11.10 4.29 -1.41
C ALA A 73 11.13 5.70 -2.02
N SER A 74 11.09 5.80 -3.35
CA SER A 74 11.03 7.08 -4.07
C SER A 74 9.66 7.78 -3.99
N LEU A 75 8.60 7.05 -3.63
CA LEU A 75 7.24 7.60 -3.58
C LEU A 75 7.08 8.53 -2.36
N LYS A 76 6.78 9.79 -2.64
CA LYS A 76 6.52 10.84 -1.64
C LYS A 76 5.48 11.81 -2.17
N HIS A 77 4.26 11.69 -1.67
CA HIS A 77 3.12 12.54 -2.04
C HIS A 77 2.10 12.57 -0.90
N GLU A 78 1.32 13.66 -0.77
CA GLU A 78 0.32 13.83 0.30
C GLU A 78 -0.81 12.78 0.24
N ASN A 79 -1.13 12.27 -0.95
CA ASN A 79 -2.15 11.25 -1.17
C ASN A 79 -1.58 9.84 -1.44
N VAL A 80 -0.34 9.55 -1.03
CA VAL A 80 0.27 8.22 -1.13
C VAL A 80 0.88 7.86 0.22
N VAL A 81 0.59 6.67 0.74
CA VAL A 81 1.15 6.23 2.02
C VAL A 81 2.66 6.10 1.90
N ARG A 82 3.38 6.82 2.77
CA ARG A 82 4.84 6.88 2.72
C ARG A 82 5.47 5.63 3.33
N LEU A 83 6.35 5.00 2.57
CA LEU A 83 7.28 4.00 3.09
C LEU A 83 8.33 4.72 3.97
N ARG A 84 8.45 4.33 5.24
CA ARG A 84 9.50 4.80 6.14
C ARG A 84 10.79 3.99 6.02
N GLY A 85 10.65 2.71 5.73
CA GLY A 85 11.79 1.80 5.60
C GLY A 85 11.38 0.36 5.46
N PHE A 86 12.36 -0.52 5.51
CA PHE A 86 12.16 -1.95 5.36
C PHE A 86 13.18 -2.76 6.15
N CYS A 87 12.87 -4.04 6.38
CA CYS A 87 13.79 -5.03 6.92
C CYS A 87 13.64 -6.32 6.12
N CYS A 88 14.74 -6.90 5.65
CA CYS A 88 14.71 -8.25 5.06
C CYS A 88 15.45 -9.21 5.99
N SER A 89 14.75 -10.23 6.48
CA SER A 89 15.32 -11.20 7.42
C SER A 89 15.26 -12.61 6.85
N LYS A 90 16.43 -13.26 6.77
CA LYS A 90 16.53 -14.69 6.48
C LYS A 90 15.97 -15.52 7.64
N ALA A 91 16.19 -15.10 8.89
CA ALA A 91 15.77 -15.83 10.09
C ALA A 91 14.24 -15.95 10.21
N ARG A 92 13.50 -14.89 9.84
CA ARG A 92 12.02 -14.89 9.79
C ARG A 92 11.46 -15.26 8.41
N GLY A 93 12.31 -15.47 7.40
CA GLY A 93 11.90 -15.85 6.06
C GLY A 93 11.05 -14.80 5.33
N GLY A 94 11.30 -13.50 5.54
CA GLY A 94 10.41 -12.46 5.04
C GLY A 94 11.04 -11.09 4.82
N CYS A 95 10.28 -10.24 4.12
CA CYS A 95 10.52 -8.81 3.97
C CYS A 95 9.43 -8.04 4.73
N PHE A 96 9.83 -7.09 5.55
CA PHE A 96 8.96 -6.23 6.35
C PHE A 96 9.04 -4.82 5.80
N LEU A 97 7.90 -4.26 5.41
CA LEU A 97 7.79 -2.87 4.97
C LEU A 97 7.14 -2.04 6.07
N VAL A 98 7.76 -0.92 6.43
CA VAL A 98 7.32 -0.04 7.53
C VAL A 98 6.72 1.22 6.93
N TYR A 99 5.46 1.50 7.23
CA TYR A 99 4.70 2.66 6.75
C TYR A 99 4.21 3.51 7.92
N ASP A 100 3.90 4.78 7.64
CA ASP A 100 3.12 5.62 8.55
C ASP A 100 1.77 4.97 8.89
N PHE A 101 1.39 4.95 10.18
CA PHE A 101 0.05 4.52 10.59
C PHE A 101 -0.99 5.60 10.29
N ILE A 102 -2.06 5.21 9.60
CA ILE A 102 -3.19 6.09 9.26
C ILE A 102 -4.40 5.68 10.10
N PRO A 103 -5.01 6.60 10.88
CA PRO A 103 -5.91 6.23 11.97
C PRO A 103 -7.34 5.86 11.55
N ASN A 104 -7.92 6.48 10.51
CA ASN A 104 -9.34 6.30 10.19
C ASN A 104 -9.58 5.16 9.19
N GLU A 105 -8.79 4.09 9.32
CA GLU A 105 -8.84 2.90 8.48
C GLU A 105 -8.98 3.21 6.97
N ASN A 106 -9.75 2.41 6.25
CA ASN A 106 -9.90 2.49 4.79
C ASN A 106 -11.30 2.99 4.38
N LEU A 107 -11.42 3.41 3.13
CA LEU A 107 -12.60 4.06 2.58
C LEU A 107 -13.87 3.19 2.68
N LEU A 108 -13.75 1.86 2.74
CA LEU A 108 -14.89 0.95 2.83
C LEU A 108 -15.78 1.26 4.05
N GLN A 109 -15.19 1.67 5.17
CA GLN A 109 -15.94 2.02 6.39
C GLN A 109 -16.94 3.16 6.19
N TYR A 110 -16.68 4.03 5.20
CA TYR A 110 -17.53 5.17 4.87
C TYR A 110 -18.52 4.90 3.74
N LEU A 111 -18.35 3.78 3.03
CA LEU A 111 -19.23 3.35 1.96
C LEU A 111 -20.26 2.34 2.47
N ASP A 112 -19.85 1.43 3.36
CA ASP A 112 -20.69 0.41 4.00
C ASP A 112 -21.32 0.92 5.31
N VAL A 113 -21.95 2.10 5.27
CA VAL A 113 -22.67 2.62 6.44
C VAL A 113 -23.92 1.77 6.67
N LYS A 114 -23.85 0.85 7.64
CA LYS A 114 -25.04 0.21 8.20
C LYS A 114 -25.88 1.28 8.91
N ASP A 115 -27.19 1.21 8.75
CA ASP A 115 -28.13 2.13 9.40
C ASP A 115 -27.85 2.25 10.90
N GLY A 116 -27.43 3.45 11.34
CA GLY A 116 -27.42 3.86 12.73
C GLY A 116 -26.07 3.98 13.45
N ASP A 117 -24.95 3.53 12.88
CA ASP A 117 -23.66 3.46 13.63
C ASP A 117 -22.42 3.98 12.86
N GLY A 118 -22.59 4.42 11.60
CA GLY A 118 -21.50 4.92 10.76
C GLY A 118 -21.46 6.46 10.66
N THR A 119 -20.25 7.01 10.56
CA THR A 119 -20.08 8.44 10.19
C THR A 119 -20.45 8.62 8.73
N VAL A 120 -21.64 9.15 8.45
CA VAL A 120 -22.03 9.52 7.08
C VAL A 120 -21.18 10.71 6.65
N VAL A 121 -20.28 10.46 5.70
CA VAL A 121 -19.43 11.50 5.11
C VAL A 121 -20.27 12.38 4.20
N ASP A 122 -20.27 13.69 4.46
CA ASP A 122 -21.00 14.67 3.66
C ASP A 122 -20.44 14.76 2.23
N TRP A 123 -21.26 15.28 1.32
CA TRP A 123 -20.91 15.37 -0.10
C TRP A 123 -19.62 16.16 -0.38
N SER A 124 -19.39 17.27 0.35
CA SER A 124 -18.18 18.08 0.15
C SER A 124 -16.93 17.29 0.54
N THR A 125 -17.00 16.53 1.62
CA THR A 125 -15.90 15.65 2.04
C THR A 125 -15.67 14.51 1.03
N ARG A 126 -16.73 13.89 0.50
CA ARG A 126 -16.61 12.87 -0.57
C ARG A 126 -15.92 13.42 -1.82
N VAL A 127 -16.31 14.61 -2.28
CA VAL A 127 -15.67 15.28 -3.42
C VAL A 127 -14.19 15.56 -3.13
N SER A 128 -13.85 15.89 -1.88
CA SER A 128 -12.47 16.15 -1.46
C SER A 128 -11.63 14.86 -1.46
N ILE A 129 -12.19 13.76 -0.98
CA ILE A 129 -11.60 12.41 -1.05
C ILE A 129 -11.36 12.02 -2.52
N VAL A 130 -12.37 12.14 -3.37
CA VAL A 130 -12.25 11.89 -4.81
C VAL A 130 -11.10 12.68 -5.45
N LYS A 131 -11.00 13.98 -5.14
CA LYS A 131 -9.94 14.86 -5.68
C LYS A 131 -8.57 14.42 -5.19
N GLY A 132 -8.44 14.04 -3.91
CA GLY A 132 -7.18 13.55 -3.36
C GLY A 132 -6.74 12.21 -3.98
N ILE A 133 -7.68 11.28 -4.21
CA ILE A 133 -7.40 10.02 -4.91
C ILE A 133 -6.86 10.33 -6.32
N ALA A 134 -7.54 11.21 -7.06
CA ALA A 134 -7.13 11.60 -8.41
C ALA A 134 -5.73 12.23 -8.43
N LYS A 135 -5.40 13.10 -7.45
CA LYS A 135 -4.05 13.67 -7.30
C LYS A 135 -3.01 12.58 -7.04
N GLY A 136 -3.30 11.62 -6.15
CA GLY A 136 -2.43 10.49 -5.87
C GLY A 136 -2.15 9.67 -7.13
N ILE A 137 -3.18 9.31 -7.89
CA ILE A 137 -3.05 8.57 -9.15
C ILE A 137 -2.23 9.36 -10.17
N ALA A 138 -2.52 10.65 -10.35
CA ALA A 138 -1.78 11.52 -11.26
C ALA A 138 -0.29 11.57 -10.91
N TYR A 139 0.04 11.69 -9.62
CA TYR A 139 1.42 11.62 -9.13
C TYR A 139 2.10 10.29 -9.45
N LEU A 140 1.40 9.16 -9.28
CA LEU A 140 1.96 7.84 -9.60
C LEU A 140 2.26 7.73 -11.11
N HIS A 141 1.36 8.22 -11.95
CA HIS A 141 1.49 8.19 -13.42
C HIS A 141 2.53 9.19 -13.96
N GLU A 142 2.81 10.26 -13.24
CA GLU A 142 3.80 11.27 -13.66
C GLU A 142 5.21 10.66 -13.78
N TYR A 143 5.94 10.94 -14.85
CA TYR A 143 7.34 10.55 -14.98
C TYR A 143 8.25 11.68 -14.46
N LYS A 144 9.21 11.34 -13.57
CA LYS A 144 10.27 12.26 -13.10
C LYS A 144 11.64 11.59 -13.22
N VAL A 145 12.70 12.39 -13.27
CA VAL A 145 14.10 11.92 -13.34
C VAL A 145 14.40 10.84 -12.29
N ASN A 146 13.87 10.98 -11.07
CA ASN A 146 14.10 10.06 -9.95
C ASN A 146 12.87 9.20 -9.58
N LYS A 147 11.83 9.17 -10.42
CA LYS A 147 10.60 8.38 -10.18
C LYS A 147 10.01 7.94 -11.52
N PRO A 148 10.10 6.65 -11.88
CA PRO A 148 9.42 6.17 -13.07
C PRO A 148 7.90 6.37 -12.97
N SER A 149 7.23 6.43 -14.12
CA SER A 149 5.78 6.33 -14.18
C SER A 149 5.36 4.97 -13.65
N LEU A 150 4.34 4.94 -12.80
CA LEU A 150 3.93 3.77 -12.05
C LEU A 150 2.41 3.65 -12.08
N VAL A 151 1.89 2.56 -12.62
CA VAL A 151 0.47 2.20 -12.47
C VAL A 151 0.30 1.48 -11.13
N HIS A 152 -0.71 1.84 -10.33
CA HIS A 152 -0.89 1.22 -9.00
C HIS A 152 -1.27 -0.26 -9.06
N GLN A 153 -2.03 -0.68 -10.09
CA GLN A 153 -2.48 -2.06 -10.39
C GLN A 153 -3.43 -2.72 -9.39
N ASN A 154 -3.78 -2.06 -8.28
CA ASN A 154 -4.63 -2.65 -7.25
C ASN A 154 -5.37 -1.58 -6.43
N ILE A 155 -6.03 -0.64 -7.11
CA ILE A 155 -6.81 0.41 -6.43
C ILE A 155 -8.21 -0.15 -6.12
N SER A 156 -8.61 -0.11 -4.86
CA SER A 156 -9.95 -0.45 -4.36
C SER A 156 -10.27 0.42 -3.14
N ALA A 157 -11.51 0.42 -2.65
CA ALA A 157 -11.88 1.14 -1.42
C ALA A 157 -11.04 0.71 -0.21
N GLU A 158 -10.69 -0.57 -0.10
CA GLU A 158 -9.81 -1.12 0.94
C GLU A 158 -8.37 -0.56 0.88
N LYS A 159 -7.94 -0.08 -0.29
CA LYS A 159 -6.59 0.44 -0.53
C LYS A 159 -6.48 1.96 -0.43
N VAL A 160 -7.60 2.64 -0.23
CA VAL A 160 -7.63 4.07 0.06
C VAL A 160 -7.78 4.24 1.57
N LEU A 161 -6.71 4.61 2.25
CA LEU A 161 -6.75 4.97 3.67
C LEU A 161 -7.23 6.41 3.83
N VAL A 162 -7.85 6.73 4.95
CA VAL A 162 -8.34 8.08 5.24
C VAL A 162 -7.67 8.59 6.52
N ASP A 163 -7.05 9.77 6.47
CA ASP A 163 -6.47 10.38 7.66
C ASP A 163 -7.51 11.13 8.52
N HIS A 164 -7.07 11.64 9.67
CA HIS A 164 -7.90 12.40 10.62
C HIS A 164 -8.55 13.67 10.03
N ARG A 165 -8.09 14.16 8.87
CA ARG A 165 -8.62 15.33 8.16
C ARG A 165 -9.41 14.93 6.91
N PHE A 166 -9.76 13.66 6.78
CA PHE A 166 -10.41 13.08 5.59
C PHE A 166 -9.59 13.22 4.30
N ASN A 167 -8.26 13.36 4.39
CA ASN A 167 -7.41 13.24 3.22
C ASN A 167 -7.25 11.76 2.86
N PRO A 168 -7.39 11.39 1.58
CA PRO A 168 -7.18 10.02 1.13
C PRO A 168 -5.70 9.75 0.89
N LEU A 169 -5.24 8.56 1.23
CA LEU A 169 -3.89 8.08 0.96
C LEU A 169 -3.94 6.70 0.29
N LEU A 170 -3.30 6.58 -0.86
CA LEU A 170 -3.17 5.32 -1.59
C LEU A 170 -2.14 4.42 -0.90
N SER A 171 -2.59 3.29 -0.38
CA SER A 171 -1.74 2.24 0.21
C SER A 171 -1.29 1.23 -0.84
N ASP A 172 -0.23 0.46 -0.58
CA ASP A 172 0.29 -0.57 -1.51
C ASP A 172 0.77 -0.05 -2.88
N SER A 173 0.96 1.27 -3.01
CA SER A 173 1.50 1.89 -4.21
C SER A 173 2.88 1.33 -4.56
N GLY A 174 3.00 0.73 -5.75
CA GLY A 174 4.25 0.15 -6.25
C GLY A 174 4.59 -1.24 -5.72
N LEU A 175 3.77 -1.80 -4.82
CA LEU A 175 4.04 -3.10 -4.18
C LEU A 175 4.25 -4.24 -5.18
N HIS A 176 3.54 -4.23 -6.32
CA HIS A 176 3.71 -5.23 -7.39
C HIS A 176 5.15 -5.31 -7.93
N ASN A 177 5.97 -4.27 -7.78
CA ASN A 177 7.35 -4.29 -8.26
C ASN A 177 8.27 -5.24 -7.50
N ILE A 178 7.91 -5.60 -6.25
CA ILE A 178 8.72 -6.49 -5.41
C ILE A 178 8.13 -7.89 -5.27
N LEU A 179 6.92 -8.11 -5.77
CA LEU A 179 6.19 -9.37 -5.66
C LEU A 179 6.45 -10.28 -6.86
N THR A 180 6.25 -11.59 -6.68
CA THR A 180 6.24 -12.53 -7.78
C THR A 180 5.02 -12.31 -8.68
N ILE A 181 5.15 -12.75 -9.93
CA ILE A 181 4.10 -12.54 -10.93
C ILE A 181 2.79 -13.26 -10.53
N ASP A 182 2.88 -14.42 -9.89
CA ASP A 182 1.71 -15.18 -9.42
C ASP A 182 0.91 -14.41 -8.37
N ILE A 183 1.58 -13.73 -7.44
CA ILE A 183 0.92 -12.91 -6.41
C ILE A 183 0.26 -11.68 -7.05
N VAL A 184 0.93 -11.05 -8.02
CA VAL A 184 0.38 -9.90 -8.75
C VAL A 184 -0.86 -10.32 -9.53
N PHE A 185 -0.81 -11.42 -10.29
CA PHE A 185 -1.97 -11.95 -11.02
C PHE A 185 -3.11 -12.40 -10.09
N GLY A 186 -2.80 -13.05 -8.98
CA GLY A 186 -3.80 -13.42 -7.98
C GLY A 186 -4.54 -12.21 -7.42
N SER A 187 -3.81 -11.13 -7.12
CA SER A 187 -4.40 -9.88 -6.62
C SER A 187 -5.27 -9.20 -7.68
N LEU A 188 -4.80 -9.16 -8.94
CA LEU A 188 -5.58 -8.63 -10.07
C LEU A 188 -6.87 -9.41 -10.29
N LYS A 189 -6.83 -10.74 -10.21
CA LYS A 189 -8.01 -11.60 -10.37
C LYS A 189 -9.04 -11.36 -9.26
N ALA A 190 -8.58 -11.18 -8.02
CA ALA A 190 -9.46 -10.82 -6.91
C ALA A 190 -10.13 -9.44 -7.13
N SER A 191 -9.35 -8.45 -7.56
CA SER A 191 -9.86 -7.11 -7.90
C SER A 191 -10.83 -7.13 -9.08
N ALA A 192 -10.62 -8.01 -10.07
CA ALA A 192 -11.55 -8.25 -11.18
C ALA A 192 -12.90 -8.77 -10.68
N ALA A 193 -12.87 -9.78 -9.79
CA ALA A 193 -14.07 -10.38 -9.23
C ALA A 193 -14.91 -9.40 -8.40
N MET A 194 -14.26 -8.38 -7.82
CA MET A 194 -14.91 -7.28 -7.09
C MET A 194 -15.31 -6.09 -8.00
N GLY A 195 -15.07 -6.16 -9.31
CA GLY A 195 -15.46 -5.13 -10.27
C GLY A 195 -14.51 -3.94 -10.36
N TYR A 196 -13.32 -3.98 -9.75
CA TYR A 196 -12.36 -2.86 -9.78
C TYR A 196 -11.49 -2.80 -11.05
N LEU A 197 -11.62 -3.77 -11.95
CA LEU A 197 -10.77 -3.88 -13.13
C LEU A 197 -11.45 -3.26 -14.36
N ALA A 198 -10.69 -2.43 -15.07
CA ALA A 198 -11.19 -1.78 -16.28
C ALA A 198 -11.51 -2.82 -17.36
N PRO A 199 -12.62 -2.67 -18.11
CA PRO A 199 -13.08 -3.67 -19.08
C PRO A 199 -12.07 -3.92 -20.21
N GLU A 200 -11.30 -2.91 -20.63
CA GLU A 200 -10.21 -3.06 -21.59
C GLU A 200 -9.06 -3.91 -21.06
N TYR A 201 -8.83 -3.91 -19.75
CA TYR A 201 -7.83 -4.78 -19.14
C TYR A 201 -8.33 -6.23 -19.10
N ALA A 202 -9.60 -6.42 -18.70
CA ALA A 202 -10.24 -7.74 -18.70
C ALA A 202 -10.25 -8.39 -20.11
N ASN A 203 -10.35 -7.56 -21.16
CA ASN A 203 -10.46 -8.03 -22.54
C ASN A 203 -9.12 -8.07 -23.31
N MET A 204 -8.16 -7.19 -23.02
CA MET A 204 -6.96 -6.99 -23.84
C MET A 204 -5.62 -7.16 -23.09
N GLY A 205 -5.62 -7.37 -21.77
CA GLY A 205 -4.40 -7.57 -20.97
C GLY A 205 -3.43 -6.38 -20.96
N ARG A 206 -3.89 -5.20 -21.37
CA ARG A 206 -3.08 -3.96 -21.44
C ARG A 206 -3.45 -3.04 -20.30
N PHE A 207 -2.45 -2.62 -19.52
CA PHE A 207 -2.61 -1.53 -18.55
C PHE A 207 -2.72 -0.20 -19.32
N GLY A 208 -3.94 0.32 -19.46
CA GLY A 208 -4.21 1.67 -19.94
C GLY A 208 -4.25 2.68 -18.78
N VAL A 209 -4.18 3.98 -19.11
CA VAL A 209 -4.25 5.11 -18.16
C VAL A 209 -5.64 5.24 -17.49
N THR A 210 -6.62 4.46 -17.94
CA THR A 210 -8.00 4.49 -17.47
C THR A 210 -8.21 3.40 -16.41
N ILE A 211 -8.04 3.75 -15.14
CA ILE A 211 -8.61 2.97 -14.04
C ILE A 211 -9.45 3.94 -13.24
N ILE A 212 -10.77 3.92 -13.43
CA ILE A 212 -11.62 4.31 -12.32
C ILE A 212 -13.00 3.65 -12.35
N VAL A 213 -13.15 2.54 -11.62
CA VAL A 213 -14.46 2.03 -11.17
C VAL A 213 -14.79 2.52 -9.76
N LEU A 214 -13.84 3.14 -9.04
CA LEU A 214 -14.10 3.70 -7.71
C LEU A 214 -15.19 4.80 -7.71
N PHE A 215 -15.37 5.53 -8.81
CA PHE A 215 -16.36 6.59 -8.89
C PHE A 215 -17.81 6.12 -8.98
N ALA A 216 -18.06 4.85 -9.25
CA ALA A 216 -19.44 4.34 -9.24
C ALA A 216 -20.01 4.21 -7.81
N TYR A 217 -19.15 4.26 -6.79
CA TYR A 217 -19.52 3.95 -5.40
C TYR A 217 -19.22 5.07 -4.39
N VAL A 218 -18.55 6.18 -4.78
CA VAL A 218 -18.25 7.33 -3.91
C VAL A 218 -19.17 8.50 -4.22
#